data_AF-A0A651GIY2-F1
#
_entry.id   AF-A0A651GIY2-F1
#
_cell.length_a   1.000
_cell.length_b   1.000
_cell.length_c   1.000
_cell.angle_alpha   90.00
_cell.angle_beta   90.00
_cell.angle_gamma   90.00
#
_symmetry.space_group_name_H-M   'P 1'
#
loop_
_entity.id
_entity.type
_entity.pdbx_description
1 polymer ?
#
loop_
_entity_poly.entity_id
_entity_poly.type
_entity_poly.pdbx_seq_one_letter_code
_entity_poly.pdbx_strand_id
1 'polypeptide(L)'
;MSPLPQNIQDLLTATDRRRRQFAVIRNALLVVCIVLLAGLAVVVIDWLASPEDSLRRMLSWSLWGVVVLLLFAYVLLPWLRRESGVRTARRIEAHLPDNNHERLSAAVALSEQAPNQEQPSWMVQRTVALASQEVAEVRPEAVIPHRPLRRYGYGLLLCALPLLIGLCFADGRAWWGRALLPWADILRPSEFRVVVDGEHQRQVLRGQDVAIAVAVHPQREAAHAQVQWADGRRQNLPLDRQPGEDDATYFRLTLRGVMDDAQVRFTAGDGRSHPVAITVVDPPRVVEQQWIIQPPAYSGMSERRQAADDMELLLGSQIAMQVHTRGPGINALHLLADDQRHALKPAEEGVWTLPAWQPEADARLRMVIIDEHGHEQGVAGPWRLRLREDAPPQLEVQLAGHEQGLAADETVLLQLRADDDVGLEAVSLQVHDGSLTRRHAMTVAAPHRGPWREQWALDLSRYDVQPGQSLELTLVGRDIGGQEASSSPLTVRIEARDLLRERRRSARLRQLHASFLEAQQDLRRVHAELGSLIVGVSEADVAEVFLAELRQGERRIQRTSQRMQELVQQWPTPRGDALGRAEAGLRGRVDTWQQVYASQLQNLSRALREDGSLPELLR
;
A
#
# COMPACT_ATOMS: atom_id res chain seq x y z
N MET A 1 68.60 53.25 -30.68
CA MET A 1 68.93 51.81 -30.75
C MET A 1 69.48 51.54 -32.12
N SER A 2 70.80 51.33 -32.27
CA SER A 2 71.32 50.81 -33.54
C SER A 2 70.96 49.33 -33.57
N PRO A 3 70.09 48.87 -34.50
CA PRO A 3 69.72 47.47 -34.56
C PRO A 3 70.99 46.65 -34.83
N LEU A 4 71.14 45.54 -34.10
CA LEU A 4 72.15 44.53 -34.43
C LEU A 4 72.00 44.17 -35.92
N PRO A 5 73.11 44.02 -36.68
CA PRO A 5 73.08 43.52 -38.05
C PRO A 5 72.25 42.23 -38.18
N GLN A 6 71.47 42.10 -39.25
CA GLN A 6 70.54 40.98 -39.45
C GLN A 6 71.24 39.62 -39.38
N ASN A 7 72.45 39.51 -39.94
CA ASN A 7 73.27 38.29 -39.88
C ASN A 7 73.63 37.85 -38.45
N ILE A 8 73.90 38.77 -37.52
CA ILE A 8 74.18 38.44 -36.12
C ILE A 8 72.89 38.03 -35.41
N GLN A 9 71.77 38.71 -35.65
CA GLN A 9 70.47 38.35 -35.09
C GLN A 9 70.02 36.96 -35.58
N ASP A 10 70.19 36.67 -36.86
CA ASP A 10 69.87 35.38 -37.46
C ASP A 10 70.76 34.26 -36.90
N LEU A 11 72.06 34.50 -36.72
CA LEU A 11 72.95 33.50 -36.10
C LEU A 11 72.57 33.23 -34.64
N LEU A 12 72.33 34.28 -33.83
CA LEU A 12 71.96 34.12 -32.42
C LEU A 12 70.63 33.41 -32.26
N THR A 13 69.63 33.77 -33.05
CA THR A 13 68.31 33.13 -33.03
C THR A 13 68.36 31.69 -33.57
N ALA A 14 69.13 31.41 -34.63
CA ALA A 14 69.33 30.07 -35.15
C ALA A 14 70.05 29.15 -34.14
N THR A 15 71.06 29.67 -33.45
CA THR A 15 71.85 28.94 -32.45
C THR A 15 71.01 28.67 -31.20
N ASP A 16 70.27 29.67 -30.71
CA ASP A 16 69.37 29.51 -29.57
C ASP A 16 68.20 28.55 -29.90
N ARG A 17 67.61 28.67 -31.10
CA ARG A 17 66.54 27.76 -31.56
C ARG A 17 67.04 26.31 -31.61
N ARG A 18 68.21 26.06 -32.21
CA ARG A 18 68.78 24.71 -32.30
C ARG A 18 69.16 24.14 -30.95
N ARG A 19 69.69 24.98 -30.06
CA ARG A 19 69.95 24.57 -28.68
C ARG A 19 68.67 24.18 -27.96
N ARG A 20 67.62 24.99 -28.05
CA ARG A 20 66.31 24.67 -27.44
C ARG A 20 65.75 23.38 -28.01
N GLN A 21 65.80 23.20 -29.33
CA GLN A 21 65.40 21.94 -29.97
C GLN A 21 66.21 20.75 -29.43
N PHE A 22 67.53 20.87 -29.34
CA PHE A 22 68.38 19.78 -28.84
C PHE A 22 68.14 19.49 -27.35
N ALA A 23 67.99 20.53 -26.53
CA ALA A 23 67.69 20.39 -25.10
C ALA A 23 66.31 19.76 -24.89
N VAL A 24 65.30 20.18 -25.66
CA VAL A 24 63.95 19.60 -25.65
C VAL A 24 64.00 18.15 -26.08
N ILE A 25 64.66 17.79 -27.18
CA ILE A 25 64.77 16.39 -27.63
C ILE A 25 65.49 15.54 -26.58
N ARG A 26 66.64 15.99 -26.06
CA ARG A 26 67.38 15.27 -25.03
C ARG A 26 66.55 15.05 -23.76
N ASN A 27 65.92 16.11 -23.27
CA ASN A 27 65.12 16.05 -22.05
C ASN A 27 63.85 15.22 -22.28
N ALA A 28 63.21 15.31 -23.44
CA ALA A 28 62.08 14.46 -23.81
C ALA A 28 62.48 12.98 -23.84
N LEU A 29 63.63 12.64 -24.46
CA LEU A 29 64.15 11.26 -24.43
C LEU A 29 64.38 10.76 -23.00
N LEU A 30 64.94 11.60 -22.12
CA LEU A 30 65.13 11.27 -20.71
C LEU A 30 63.80 11.06 -19.98
N VAL A 31 62.81 11.92 -20.21
CA VAL A 31 61.46 11.77 -19.65
C VAL A 31 60.84 10.46 -20.11
N VAL A 32 60.91 10.13 -21.40
CA VAL A 32 60.40 8.85 -21.92
C VAL A 32 61.09 7.67 -21.25
N CYS A 33 62.42 7.69 -21.06
CA CYS A 33 63.12 6.63 -20.33
C CYS A 33 62.62 6.49 -18.88
N ILE A 34 62.44 7.60 -18.16
CA ILE A 34 61.92 7.56 -16.78
C ILE A 34 60.51 6.98 -16.75
N VAL A 35 59.65 7.37 -17.68
CA VAL A 35 58.27 6.87 -17.78
C VAL A 35 58.25 5.37 -18.06
N LEU A 36 59.10 4.88 -18.97
CA LEU A 36 59.23 3.45 -19.26
C LEU A 36 59.72 2.66 -18.05
N LEU A 37 60.73 3.17 -17.33
CA LEU A 37 61.26 2.52 -16.13
C LEU A 37 60.25 2.52 -14.98
N ALA A 38 59.54 3.63 -14.77
CA ALA A 38 58.52 3.74 -13.73
C ALA A 38 57.28 2.89 -14.07
N GLY A 39 56.87 2.84 -15.35
CA GLY A 39 55.85 1.93 -15.83
C GLY A 39 56.23 0.46 -15.63
N LEU A 40 57.49 0.10 -15.92
CA LEU A 40 58.03 -1.23 -15.64
C LEU A 40 57.99 -1.54 -14.14
N ALA A 41 58.35 -0.58 -13.28
CA ALA A 41 58.26 -0.76 -11.84
C ALA A 41 56.80 -1.02 -11.38
N VAL A 42 55.82 -0.30 -11.94
CA VAL A 42 54.40 -0.57 -11.66
C VAL A 42 54.00 -1.98 -12.10
N VAL A 43 54.42 -2.42 -13.30
CA VAL A 43 54.16 -3.79 -13.78
C VAL A 43 54.78 -4.84 -12.85
N VAL A 44 56.03 -4.63 -12.40
CA VAL A 44 56.73 -5.55 -11.50
C VAL A 44 56.08 -5.60 -10.12
N ILE A 45 55.66 -4.46 -9.58
CA ILE A 45 54.90 -4.38 -8.32
C ILE A 45 53.55 -5.10 -8.48
N ASP A 46 52.86 -4.90 -9.59
CA ASP A 46 51.57 -5.52 -9.86
C ASP A 46 51.68 -7.04 -10.00
N TRP A 47 52.78 -7.51 -10.60
CA TRP A 47 53.10 -8.93 -10.73
C TRP A 47 53.44 -9.58 -9.38
N LEU A 48 54.31 -8.97 -8.56
CA LEU A 48 54.80 -9.51 -7.28
C LEU A 48 53.77 -9.40 -6.14
N ALA A 49 53.17 -8.23 -5.97
CA ALA A 49 52.42 -7.90 -4.75
C ALA A 49 50.90 -8.02 -4.92
N SER A 50 50.39 -8.18 -6.15
CA SER A 50 48.95 -8.27 -6.46
C SER A 50 48.10 -7.23 -5.69
N PRO A 51 48.44 -5.93 -5.76
CA PRO A 51 47.78 -4.90 -4.98
C PRO A 51 46.28 -4.82 -5.29
N GLU A 52 45.48 -4.34 -4.32
CA GLU A 52 44.07 -4.02 -4.55
C GLU A 52 43.92 -3.00 -5.70
N ASP A 53 42.80 -3.08 -6.43
CA ASP A 53 42.55 -2.26 -7.62
C ASP A 53 42.61 -0.75 -7.34
N SER A 54 42.33 -0.33 -6.11
CA SER A 54 42.46 1.06 -5.66
C SER A 54 43.91 1.49 -5.53
N LEU A 55 44.75 0.68 -4.87
CA LEU A 55 46.18 0.98 -4.68
C LEU A 55 46.91 0.98 -6.03
N ARG A 56 46.59 0.03 -6.91
CA ARG A 56 47.10 0.03 -8.30
C ARG A 56 46.73 1.32 -9.03
N ARG A 57 45.46 1.72 -9.01
CA ARG A 57 45.02 2.97 -9.66
C ARG A 57 45.78 4.17 -9.10
N MET A 58 46.01 4.25 -7.79
CA MET A 58 46.82 5.30 -7.18
C MET A 58 48.27 5.31 -7.71
N LEU A 59 48.91 4.14 -7.86
CA LEU A 59 50.26 4.02 -8.43
C LEU A 59 50.31 4.45 -9.91
N SER A 60 49.32 4.07 -10.71
CA SER A 60 49.22 4.52 -12.10
C SER A 60 48.94 6.02 -12.22
N TRP A 61 48.10 6.59 -11.34
CA TRP A 61 47.85 8.04 -11.30
C TRP A 61 49.08 8.83 -10.85
N SER A 62 49.83 8.32 -9.87
CA SER A 62 51.07 8.96 -9.44
C SER A 62 52.12 8.94 -10.54
N LEU A 63 52.22 7.85 -11.33
CA LEU A 63 53.03 7.78 -12.53
C LEU A 63 52.67 8.91 -13.52
N TRP A 64 51.38 9.07 -13.85
CA TRP A 64 50.92 10.15 -14.72
C TRP A 64 51.18 11.55 -14.15
N GLY A 65 51.01 11.74 -12.83
CA GLY A 65 51.36 12.98 -12.15
C GLY A 65 52.85 13.31 -12.28
N VAL A 66 53.73 12.32 -12.11
CA VAL A 66 55.17 12.46 -12.32
C VAL A 66 55.49 12.76 -13.79
N VAL A 67 54.82 12.10 -14.75
CA VAL A 67 54.99 12.37 -16.18
C VAL A 67 54.68 13.83 -16.50
N VAL A 68 53.53 14.33 -16.02
CA VAL A 68 53.11 15.73 -16.23
C VAL A 68 54.10 16.70 -15.59
N LEU A 69 54.52 16.43 -14.35
CA LEU A 69 55.52 17.25 -13.65
C LEU A 69 56.85 17.29 -14.39
N LEU A 70 57.34 16.15 -14.88
CA LEU A 70 58.60 16.04 -15.61
C LEU A 70 58.53 16.71 -16.98
N LEU A 71 57.44 16.53 -17.73
CA LEU A 71 57.21 17.25 -18.99
C LEU A 71 57.16 18.76 -18.76
N PHE A 72 56.48 19.21 -17.71
CA PHE A 72 56.42 20.61 -17.35
C PHE A 72 57.82 21.16 -16.98
N ALA A 73 58.53 20.50 -16.08
CA ALA A 73 59.82 20.98 -15.55
C ALA A 73 60.99 20.87 -16.54
N TYR A 74 61.04 19.81 -17.36
CA TYR A 74 62.19 19.51 -18.23
C TYR A 74 61.95 19.77 -19.72
N VAL A 75 60.69 19.89 -20.17
CA VAL A 75 60.39 20.17 -21.59
C VAL A 75 59.77 21.56 -21.73
N LEU A 76 58.67 21.84 -21.02
CA LEU A 76 57.93 23.10 -21.18
C LEU A 76 58.69 24.29 -20.58
N LEU A 77 59.15 24.19 -19.33
CA LEU A 77 59.83 25.27 -18.62
C LEU A 77 61.15 25.69 -19.31
N PRO A 78 62.02 24.78 -19.80
CA PRO A 78 63.21 25.16 -20.55
C PRO A 78 62.91 25.69 -21.96
N TRP A 79 61.78 25.32 -22.55
CA TRP A 79 61.35 25.86 -23.85
C TRP A 79 60.86 27.31 -23.73
N LEU A 80 60.14 27.62 -22.64
CA LEU A 80 59.65 28.97 -22.32
C LEU A 80 60.75 29.92 -21.82
N ARG A 81 61.76 29.41 -21.10
CA ARG A 81 62.88 30.22 -20.61
C ARG A 81 63.77 30.69 -21.78
N ARG A 82 63.83 32.01 -22.00
CA ARG A 82 64.79 32.63 -22.93
C ARG A 82 66.10 32.88 -22.22
N GLU A 83 67.22 32.52 -22.83
CA GLU A 83 68.53 32.97 -22.35
C GLU A 83 68.87 34.34 -22.93
N SER A 84 69.65 35.12 -22.16
CA SER A 84 70.19 36.42 -22.59
C SER A 84 71.08 36.26 -23.82
N GLY A 85 70.97 37.16 -24.81
CA GLY A 85 71.72 37.10 -26.07
C GLY A 85 73.23 37.04 -25.85
N VAL A 86 73.73 37.72 -24.81
CA VAL A 86 75.16 37.75 -24.42
C VAL A 86 75.72 36.36 -24.08
N ARG A 87 74.93 35.48 -23.45
CA ARG A 87 75.38 34.11 -23.10
C ARG A 87 75.50 33.22 -24.35
N THR A 88 74.58 33.39 -25.30
CA THR A 88 74.61 32.69 -26.58
C THR A 88 75.82 33.14 -27.40
N ALA A 89 76.11 34.45 -27.41
CA ALA A 89 77.29 35.03 -28.04
C ALA A 89 78.60 34.43 -27.50
N ARG A 90 78.78 34.39 -26.16
CA ARG A 90 79.97 33.78 -25.53
C ARG A 90 80.17 32.30 -25.88
N ARG A 91 79.08 31.56 -26.10
CA ARG A 91 79.17 30.14 -26.46
C ARG A 91 79.60 29.93 -27.91
N ILE A 92 79.18 30.82 -28.81
CA ILE A 92 79.64 30.83 -30.20
C ILE A 92 81.13 31.20 -30.24
N GLU A 93 81.55 32.19 -29.43
CA GLU A 93 82.96 32.60 -29.31
C GLU A 93 83.87 31.45 -28.86
N ALA A 94 83.42 30.61 -27.93
CA ALA A 94 84.18 29.47 -27.44
C ALA A 94 84.50 28.39 -28.51
N HIS A 95 83.90 28.46 -29.70
CA HIS A 95 84.13 27.54 -30.81
C HIS A 95 84.94 28.16 -31.96
N LEU A 96 85.39 29.41 -31.83
CA LEU A 96 86.25 30.09 -32.81
C LEU A 96 87.74 29.68 -32.63
N PRO A 97 88.51 29.47 -33.72
CA PRO A 97 89.90 28.98 -33.65
C PRO A 97 90.92 29.97 -33.07
N ASP A 98 90.66 31.29 -33.10
CA ASP A 98 91.70 32.32 -33.02
C ASP A 98 91.68 33.22 -31.76
N ASN A 99 91.24 32.72 -30.60
CA ASN A 99 91.38 33.43 -29.30
C ASN A 99 90.73 34.84 -29.19
N ASN A 100 89.84 35.25 -30.08
CA ASN A 100 89.09 36.52 -29.99
C ASN A 100 87.84 36.38 -29.09
N HIS A 101 88.06 36.14 -27.81
CA HIS A 101 87.08 35.63 -26.84
C HIS A 101 85.93 36.56 -26.42
N GLU A 102 85.84 37.80 -26.90
CA GLU A 102 84.89 38.79 -26.33
C GLU A 102 84.21 39.74 -27.33
N ARG A 103 84.48 39.63 -28.65
CA ARG A 103 84.00 40.61 -29.65
C ARG A 103 82.50 40.54 -29.91
N LEU A 104 81.96 39.33 -30.08
CA LEU A 104 80.55 39.07 -30.30
C LEU A 104 79.74 39.29 -29.01
N SER A 105 80.25 38.86 -27.85
CA SER A 105 79.58 39.07 -26.57
C SER A 105 79.59 40.53 -26.13
N ALA A 106 80.66 41.29 -26.41
CA ALA A 106 80.68 42.74 -26.24
C ALA A 106 79.72 43.45 -27.22
N ALA A 107 79.69 43.07 -28.50
CA ALA A 107 78.75 43.64 -29.48
C ALA A 107 77.28 43.42 -29.07
N VAL A 108 76.94 42.25 -28.54
CA VAL A 108 75.58 41.96 -28.04
C VAL A 108 75.30 42.68 -26.71
N ALA A 109 76.26 42.76 -25.78
CA ALA A 109 76.08 43.50 -24.53
C ALA A 109 75.90 45.00 -24.75
N LEU A 110 76.66 45.59 -25.68
CA LEU A 110 76.59 47.01 -26.06
C LEU A 110 75.30 47.36 -26.82
N SER A 111 74.67 46.38 -27.47
CA SER A 111 73.39 46.58 -28.17
C SER A 111 72.15 46.33 -27.30
N GLU A 112 72.26 45.49 -26.26
CA GLU A 112 71.21 45.30 -25.24
C GLU A 112 71.15 46.43 -24.19
N GLN A 113 72.25 47.16 -23.96
CA GLN A 113 72.29 48.32 -23.06
C GLN A 113 71.58 49.55 -23.64
N ALA A 114 70.78 50.24 -22.82
CA ALA A 114 70.21 51.54 -23.18
C ALA A 114 71.34 52.52 -23.52
N PRO A 115 71.18 53.40 -24.53
CA PRO A 115 72.25 54.29 -24.98
C PRO A 115 72.70 55.19 -23.82
N ASN A 116 73.81 54.84 -23.18
CA ASN A 116 74.42 55.68 -22.18
C ASN A 116 75.19 56.78 -22.91
N GLN A 117 74.99 58.04 -22.52
CA GLN A 117 75.52 59.21 -23.24
C GLN A 117 77.06 59.29 -23.26
N GLU A 118 77.76 58.41 -22.53
CA GLU A 118 79.21 58.43 -22.34
C GLU A 118 80.01 57.61 -23.37
N GLN A 119 79.37 56.83 -24.25
CA GLN A 119 80.09 55.98 -25.21
C GLN A 119 80.06 56.55 -26.64
N PRO A 120 81.22 56.70 -27.31
CA PRO A 120 81.28 57.16 -28.70
C PRO A 120 80.59 56.19 -29.66
N SER A 121 79.62 56.67 -30.44
CA SER A 121 78.82 55.87 -31.38
C SER A 121 79.67 55.11 -32.42
N TRP A 122 80.81 55.67 -32.83
CA TRP A 122 81.74 55.05 -33.79
C TRP A 122 82.41 53.79 -33.22
N MET A 123 82.68 53.75 -31.91
CA MET A 123 83.33 52.60 -31.26
C MET A 123 82.37 51.42 -31.20
N VAL A 124 81.10 51.67 -30.85
CA VAL A 124 80.03 50.66 -30.89
C VAL A 124 79.84 50.12 -32.31
N GLN A 125 79.78 51.01 -33.31
CA GLN A 125 79.64 50.61 -34.72
C GLN A 125 80.85 49.80 -35.23
N ARG A 126 82.07 50.17 -34.84
CA ARG A 126 83.30 49.44 -35.19
C ARG A 126 83.31 48.03 -34.59
N THR A 127 82.95 47.88 -33.31
CA THR A 127 82.88 46.57 -32.63
C THR A 127 81.82 45.67 -33.26
N VAL A 128 80.65 46.23 -33.60
CA VAL A 128 79.57 45.50 -34.30
C VAL A 128 80.00 45.08 -35.71
N ALA A 129 80.69 45.95 -36.46
CA ALA A 129 81.17 45.63 -37.81
C ALA A 129 82.24 44.53 -37.81
N LEU A 130 83.18 44.57 -36.86
CA LEU A 130 84.21 43.53 -36.70
C LEU A 130 83.59 42.19 -36.28
N ALA A 131 82.65 42.19 -35.33
CA ALA A 131 81.93 40.99 -34.93
C ALA A 131 81.13 40.38 -36.09
N SER A 132 80.54 41.21 -36.95
CA SER A 132 79.81 40.78 -38.15
C SER A 132 80.70 40.08 -39.17
N GLN A 133 81.96 40.51 -39.32
CA GLN A 133 82.90 39.93 -40.27
C GLN A 133 83.41 38.55 -39.80
N GLU A 134 83.68 38.39 -38.50
CA GLU A 134 84.11 37.12 -37.90
C GLU A 134 82.99 36.07 -37.87
N VAL A 135 81.75 36.51 -37.70
CA VAL A 135 80.56 35.65 -37.65
C VAL A 135 80.21 35.06 -39.02
N ALA A 136 80.58 35.72 -40.12
CA ALA A 136 80.19 35.32 -41.47
C ALA A 136 80.65 33.90 -41.87
N GLU A 137 81.70 33.38 -41.22
CA GLU A 137 82.27 32.06 -41.50
C GLU A 137 81.77 30.96 -40.54
N VAL A 138 81.07 31.33 -39.47
CA VAL A 138 80.64 30.39 -38.43
C VAL A 138 79.34 29.71 -38.80
N ARG A 139 79.40 28.37 -38.92
CA ARG A 139 78.23 27.53 -39.13
C ARG A 139 77.57 27.16 -37.79
N PRO A 140 76.25 27.41 -37.60
CA PRO A 140 75.54 27.05 -36.36
C PRO A 140 75.58 25.54 -36.04
N GLU A 141 75.81 24.68 -37.04
CA GLU A 141 75.93 23.22 -36.90
C GLU A 141 77.16 22.80 -36.06
N ALA A 142 78.27 23.54 -36.17
CA ALA A 142 79.53 23.16 -35.54
C ALA A 142 79.58 23.45 -34.03
N VAL A 143 78.72 24.36 -33.56
CA VAL A 143 78.69 24.86 -32.17
C VAL A 143 77.94 23.91 -31.21
N ILE A 144 77.08 23.02 -31.73
CA ILE A 144 76.27 22.11 -30.90
C ILE A 144 76.47 20.67 -31.39
N PRO A 145 77.39 19.89 -30.77
CA PRO A 145 77.64 18.52 -31.20
C PRO A 145 76.44 17.60 -30.94
N HIS A 146 76.03 16.82 -31.95
CA HIS A 146 74.92 15.84 -31.87
C HIS A 146 75.29 14.52 -31.17
N ARG A 147 76.58 14.25 -30.95
CA ARG A 147 77.10 13.00 -30.39
C ARG A 147 76.47 12.54 -29.07
N PRO A 148 76.16 13.40 -28.08
CA PRO A 148 75.54 12.94 -26.83
C PRO A 148 74.12 12.41 -27.02
N LEU A 149 73.42 12.78 -28.10
CA LEU A 149 72.05 12.30 -28.37
C LEU A 149 72.00 10.79 -28.63
N ARG A 150 73.07 10.22 -29.22
CA ARG A 150 73.19 8.78 -29.45
C ARG A 150 73.17 7.98 -28.15
N ARG A 151 73.78 8.47 -27.07
CA ARG A 151 73.80 7.79 -25.76
C ARG A 151 72.38 7.71 -25.16
N TYR A 152 71.62 8.81 -25.25
CA TYR A 152 70.22 8.81 -24.83
C TYR A 152 69.33 7.95 -25.73
N GLY A 153 69.62 7.89 -27.03
CA GLY A 153 68.96 6.99 -27.97
C GLY A 153 69.18 5.51 -27.63
N TYR A 154 70.42 5.10 -27.32
CA TYR A 154 70.70 3.73 -26.85
C TYR A 154 70.05 3.43 -25.51
N GLY A 155 70.04 4.39 -24.57
CA GLY A 155 69.32 4.25 -23.30
C GLY A 155 67.81 4.07 -23.48
N LEU A 156 67.20 4.82 -24.41
CA LEU A 156 65.79 4.66 -24.75
C LEU A 156 65.52 3.28 -25.35
N LEU A 157 66.37 2.82 -26.26
CA LEU A 157 66.24 1.49 -26.87
C LEU A 157 66.27 0.39 -25.81
N LEU A 158 67.17 0.49 -24.82
CA LEU A 158 67.27 -0.43 -23.70
C LEU A 158 66.02 -0.40 -22.80
N CYS A 159 65.50 0.79 -22.48
CA CYS A 159 64.30 0.95 -21.65
C CYS A 159 63.01 0.54 -22.39
N ALA A 160 62.97 0.68 -23.72
CA ALA A 160 61.83 0.32 -24.56
C ALA A 160 61.75 -1.18 -24.85
N LEU A 161 62.86 -1.91 -24.75
CA LEU A 161 62.92 -3.35 -24.97
C LEU A 161 61.89 -4.16 -24.14
N PRO A 162 61.75 -4.01 -22.81
CA PRO A 162 60.75 -4.75 -22.03
C PRO A 162 59.31 -4.39 -22.41
N LEU A 163 59.04 -3.15 -22.82
CA LEU A 163 57.74 -2.76 -23.36
C LEU A 163 57.47 -3.48 -24.69
N LEU A 164 58.43 -3.48 -25.62
CA LEU A 164 58.30 -4.15 -26.92
C LEU A 164 58.12 -5.67 -26.77
N ILE A 165 58.90 -6.30 -25.89
CA ILE A 165 58.75 -7.72 -25.55
C ILE A 165 57.35 -7.97 -24.95
N GLY A 166 56.92 -7.15 -23.99
CA GLY A 166 55.60 -7.26 -23.38
C GLY A 166 54.46 -7.13 -24.40
N LEU A 167 54.60 -6.23 -25.38
CA LEU A 167 53.62 -6.06 -26.46
C LEU A 167 53.58 -7.23 -27.45
N CYS A 168 54.59 -8.10 -27.51
CA CYS A 168 54.56 -9.31 -28.34
C CYS A 168 53.68 -10.43 -27.75
N PHE A 169 53.49 -10.48 -26.43
CA PHE A 169 52.69 -11.50 -25.74
C PHE A 169 51.34 -10.96 -25.28
N ALA A 170 50.28 -11.77 -25.36
CA ALA A 170 48.93 -11.36 -24.96
C ALA A 170 48.86 -10.92 -23.49
N ASP A 171 49.47 -11.70 -22.59
CA ASP A 171 49.53 -11.37 -21.16
C ASP A 171 50.37 -10.12 -20.91
N GLY A 172 51.49 -9.97 -21.62
CA GLY A 172 52.35 -8.79 -21.52
C GLY A 172 51.64 -7.50 -21.93
N ARG A 173 50.79 -7.53 -22.96
CA ARG A 173 49.94 -6.40 -23.36
C ARG A 173 48.98 -5.99 -22.25
N ALA A 174 48.37 -6.96 -21.58
CA ALA A 174 47.44 -6.70 -20.49
C ALA A 174 48.15 -6.13 -19.25
N TRP A 175 49.34 -6.62 -18.88
CA TRP A 175 50.15 -6.03 -17.80
C TRP A 175 50.52 -4.57 -18.08
N TRP A 176 51.03 -4.27 -19.28
CA TRP A 176 51.36 -2.89 -19.67
C TRP A 176 50.13 -2.00 -19.82
N GLY A 177 49.04 -2.52 -20.39
CA GLY A 177 47.76 -1.82 -20.51
C GLY A 177 47.21 -1.44 -19.16
N ARG A 178 47.24 -2.38 -18.20
CA ARG A 178 46.78 -2.17 -16.82
C ARG A 178 47.66 -1.18 -16.04
N ALA A 179 48.96 -1.07 -16.36
CA ALA A 179 49.86 -0.09 -15.75
C ALA A 179 49.70 1.32 -16.34
N LEU A 180 49.60 1.44 -17.67
CA LEU A 180 49.59 2.72 -18.40
C LEU A 180 48.19 3.34 -18.53
N LEU A 181 47.13 2.52 -18.54
CA LEU A 181 45.74 2.96 -18.70
C LEU A 181 44.94 2.72 -17.41
N PRO A 182 45.07 3.59 -16.38
CA PRO A 182 44.38 3.42 -15.09
C PRO A 182 42.84 3.43 -15.21
N TRP A 183 42.30 3.98 -16.29
CA TRP A 183 40.88 4.07 -16.58
C TRP A 183 40.31 2.83 -17.29
N ALA A 184 41.15 1.97 -17.85
CA ALA A 184 40.70 0.77 -18.53
C ALA A 184 40.50 -0.37 -17.50
N ASP A 185 39.32 -0.99 -17.50
CA ASP A 185 39.00 -2.12 -16.61
C ASP A 185 39.56 -3.43 -17.18
N ILE A 186 40.88 -3.50 -17.25
CA ILE A 186 41.62 -4.65 -17.77
C ILE A 186 41.85 -5.64 -16.64
N LEU A 187 41.33 -6.86 -16.80
CA LEU A 187 41.57 -7.97 -15.89
C LEU A 187 43.07 -8.29 -15.78
N ARG A 188 43.49 -8.72 -14.59
CA ARG A 188 44.85 -9.25 -14.39
C ARG A 188 45.02 -10.49 -15.27
N PRO A 189 46.11 -10.62 -16.03
CA PRO A 189 46.47 -11.88 -16.66
C PRO A 189 46.62 -12.95 -15.59
N SER A 190 45.87 -14.03 -15.74
CA SER A 190 45.79 -15.11 -14.77
C SER A 190 45.89 -16.43 -15.50
N GLU A 191 46.40 -17.45 -14.81
CA GLU A 191 46.43 -18.81 -15.32
C GLU A 191 45.00 -19.33 -15.56
N PHE A 192 44.05 -18.92 -14.70
CA PHE A 192 42.65 -19.30 -14.80
C PHE A 192 41.79 -18.17 -15.39
N ARG A 193 41.04 -18.48 -16.45
CA ARG A 193 40.02 -17.60 -17.03
C ARG A 193 38.65 -18.00 -16.47
N VAL A 194 37.99 -17.07 -15.80
CA VAL A 194 36.66 -17.24 -15.20
C VAL A 194 35.62 -16.52 -16.07
N VAL A 195 34.77 -17.30 -16.75
CA VAL A 195 33.71 -16.80 -17.64
C VAL A 195 32.37 -17.03 -16.97
N VAL A 196 31.60 -15.96 -16.75
CA VAL A 196 30.24 -16.05 -16.22
C VAL A 196 29.27 -16.31 -17.37
N ASP A 197 28.36 -17.25 -17.18
CA ASP A 197 27.30 -17.53 -18.15
C ASP A 197 26.15 -16.53 -18.02
N GLY A 198 25.67 -16.00 -19.14
CA GLY A 198 24.61 -14.99 -19.21
C GLY A 198 25.05 -13.54 -18.94
N GLU A 199 24.08 -12.70 -18.57
CA GLU A 199 24.30 -11.25 -18.40
C GLU A 199 24.97 -10.89 -17.06
N HIS A 200 25.75 -9.79 -17.10
CA HIS A 200 26.45 -9.23 -15.94
C HIS A 200 25.53 -8.37 -15.06
N GLN A 201 24.31 -8.08 -15.50
CA GLN A 201 23.27 -7.43 -14.71
C GLN A 201 22.06 -8.35 -14.70
N ARG A 202 21.52 -8.64 -13.51
CA ARG A 202 20.35 -9.52 -13.35
C ARG A 202 19.35 -8.87 -12.41
N GLN A 203 18.11 -8.80 -12.83
CA GLN A 203 16.99 -8.38 -11.99
C GLN A 203 16.26 -9.59 -11.45
N VAL A 204 15.96 -9.58 -10.15
CA VAL A 204 15.38 -10.72 -9.44
C VAL A 204 14.32 -10.20 -8.47
N LEU A 205 13.22 -10.91 -8.33
CA LEU A 205 12.19 -10.54 -7.34
C LEU A 205 12.69 -10.82 -5.92
N ARG A 206 12.36 -9.93 -4.98
CA ARG A 206 12.73 -10.08 -3.57
C ARG A 206 12.29 -11.44 -3.03
N GLY A 207 13.25 -12.19 -2.48
CA GLY A 207 13.04 -13.51 -1.90
C GLY A 207 13.14 -14.68 -2.88
N GLN A 208 13.42 -14.44 -4.17
CA GLN A 208 13.69 -15.53 -5.12
C GLN A 208 15.14 -16.02 -5.04
N ASP A 209 15.33 -17.27 -5.49
CA ASP A 209 16.64 -17.91 -5.60
C ASP A 209 17.30 -17.54 -6.93
N VAL A 210 18.59 -17.24 -6.89
CA VAL A 210 19.39 -16.85 -8.06
C VAL A 210 20.47 -17.88 -8.30
N ALA A 211 20.38 -18.58 -9.43
CA ALA A 211 21.40 -19.49 -9.90
C ALA A 211 22.30 -18.81 -10.95
N ILE A 212 23.61 -18.79 -10.69
CA ILE A 212 24.63 -18.26 -11.61
C ILE A 212 25.59 -19.40 -11.95
N ALA A 213 25.74 -19.68 -13.24
CA ALA A 213 26.70 -20.65 -13.76
C ALA A 213 27.99 -19.93 -14.21
N VAL A 214 29.14 -20.56 -13.98
CA VAL A 214 30.45 -20.01 -14.27
C VAL A 214 31.34 -21.12 -14.82
N ALA A 215 32.02 -20.86 -15.93
CA ALA A 215 33.02 -21.75 -16.51
C ALA A 215 34.44 -21.27 -16.15
N VAL A 216 35.30 -22.20 -15.74
CA VAL A 216 36.71 -21.93 -15.41
C VAL A 216 37.61 -22.75 -16.33
N HIS A 217 38.55 -22.07 -16.99
CA HIS A 217 39.56 -22.67 -17.87
C HIS A 217 40.97 -22.29 -17.41
N PRO A 218 41.96 -23.21 -17.42
CA PRO A 218 41.81 -24.66 -17.52
C PRO A 218 41.12 -25.25 -16.27
N GLN A 219 40.86 -26.55 -16.28
CA GLN A 219 40.14 -27.26 -15.21
C GLN A 219 40.72 -27.00 -13.81
N ARG A 220 39.83 -26.82 -12.83
CA ARG A 220 40.18 -26.54 -11.43
C ARG A 220 39.22 -27.22 -10.46
N GLU A 221 39.72 -27.61 -9.30
CA GLU A 221 38.93 -28.32 -8.29
C GLU A 221 38.03 -27.41 -7.44
N ALA A 222 38.48 -26.19 -7.14
CA ALA A 222 37.77 -25.27 -6.25
C ALA A 222 37.75 -23.84 -6.79
N ALA A 223 36.56 -23.23 -6.70
CA ALA A 223 36.31 -21.83 -6.99
C ALA A 223 35.36 -21.24 -5.92
N HIS A 224 35.49 -19.93 -5.70
CA HIS A 224 34.74 -19.21 -4.67
C HIS A 224 34.07 -17.98 -5.27
N ALA A 225 32.88 -17.64 -4.77
CA ALA A 225 32.21 -16.38 -5.05
C ALA A 225 32.37 -15.43 -3.86
N GLN A 226 32.86 -14.23 -4.12
CA GLN A 226 32.81 -13.12 -3.19
C GLN A 226 31.54 -12.31 -3.46
N VAL A 227 30.60 -12.36 -2.53
CA VAL A 227 29.34 -11.61 -2.58
C VAL A 227 29.49 -10.38 -1.68
N GLN A 228 29.27 -9.20 -2.25
CA GLN A 228 29.18 -7.94 -1.53
C GLN A 228 27.74 -7.44 -1.58
N TRP A 229 27.08 -7.45 -0.43
CA TRP A 229 25.71 -6.97 -0.27
C TRP A 229 25.67 -5.44 -0.17
N ALA A 230 24.52 -4.84 -0.50
CA ALA A 230 24.30 -3.39 -0.43
C ALA A 230 24.51 -2.80 0.97
N ASP A 231 24.26 -3.59 2.02
CA ASP A 231 24.52 -3.21 3.43
C ASP A 231 26.00 -3.24 3.81
N GLY A 232 26.89 -3.58 2.88
CA GLY A 232 28.33 -3.64 3.07
C GLY A 232 28.85 -4.98 3.58
N ARG A 233 27.99 -5.96 3.90
CA ARG A 233 28.42 -7.31 4.27
C ARG A 233 29.12 -7.98 3.09
N ARG A 234 30.24 -8.64 3.37
CA ARG A 234 30.99 -9.44 2.41
C ARG A 234 31.00 -10.89 2.84
N GLN A 235 30.67 -11.78 1.92
CA GLN A 235 30.66 -13.22 2.16
C GLN A 235 31.44 -13.93 1.05
N ASN A 236 32.24 -14.91 1.43
CA ASN A 236 32.88 -15.80 0.48
C ASN A 236 32.15 -17.14 0.52
N LEU A 237 31.54 -17.52 -0.59
CA LEU A 237 30.78 -18.75 -0.73
C LEU A 237 31.55 -19.73 -1.64
N PRO A 238 31.71 -21.00 -1.25
CA PRO A 238 32.22 -22.02 -2.16
C PRO A 238 31.22 -22.26 -3.29
N LEU A 239 31.73 -22.60 -4.48
CA LEU A 239 30.90 -22.94 -5.63
C LEU A 239 30.69 -24.45 -5.74
N ASP A 240 29.48 -24.85 -6.16
CA ASP A 240 29.17 -26.25 -6.42
C ASP A 240 29.65 -26.66 -7.81
N ARG A 241 30.56 -27.64 -7.87
CA ARG A 241 31.06 -28.17 -9.13
C ARG A 241 29.95 -28.93 -9.87
N GLN A 242 29.83 -28.69 -11.17
CA GLN A 242 28.96 -29.43 -12.06
C GLN A 242 29.81 -30.34 -12.96
N PRO A 243 29.31 -31.53 -13.34
CA PRO A 243 29.96 -32.35 -14.36
C PRO A 243 30.00 -31.58 -15.68
N GLY A 244 31.17 -31.54 -16.31
CA GLY A 244 31.39 -30.91 -17.60
C GLY A 244 32.23 -31.82 -18.49
N GLU A 245 31.95 -31.78 -19.78
CA GLU A 245 32.84 -32.29 -20.83
C GLU A 245 33.74 -31.13 -21.28
N ASP A 246 34.96 -31.46 -21.72
CA ASP A 246 36.08 -30.57 -22.13
C ASP A 246 37.00 -30.02 -21.02
N ASP A 247 38.07 -29.32 -21.43
CA ASP A 247 39.18 -28.72 -20.66
C ASP A 247 38.73 -27.56 -19.71
N ALA A 248 37.47 -27.59 -19.27
CA ALA A 248 36.78 -26.57 -18.50
C ALA A 248 36.02 -27.17 -17.32
N THR A 249 35.96 -26.48 -16.19
CA THR A 249 35.10 -26.88 -15.07
C THR A 249 33.96 -25.89 -14.90
N TYR A 250 32.74 -26.41 -14.91
CA TYR A 250 31.54 -25.63 -14.65
C TYR A 250 31.23 -25.63 -13.16
N PHE A 251 30.90 -24.45 -12.66
CA PHE A 251 30.53 -24.18 -11.28
C PHE A 251 29.17 -23.49 -11.25
N ARG A 252 28.38 -23.79 -10.21
CA ARG A 252 27.09 -23.13 -9.96
C ARG A 252 27.10 -22.50 -8.58
N LEU A 253 26.69 -21.24 -8.51
CA LEU A 253 26.32 -20.56 -7.27
C LEU A 253 24.80 -20.47 -7.21
N THR A 254 24.20 -20.90 -6.10
CA THR A 254 22.79 -20.67 -5.83
C THR A 254 22.65 -19.77 -4.61
N LEU A 255 22.30 -18.51 -4.82
CA LEU A 255 21.95 -17.59 -3.76
C LEU A 255 20.48 -17.77 -3.43
N ARG A 256 20.16 -18.25 -2.24
CA ARG A 256 18.77 -18.52 -1.84
C ARG A 256 18.14 -17.29 -1.19
N GLY A 257 16.89 -17.00 -1.52
CA GLY A 257 16.09 -15.96 -0.89
C GLY A 257 16.75 -14.58 -0.90
N VAL A 258 17.16 -14.08 -2.07
CA VAL A 258 17.89 -12.82 -2.19
C VAL A 258 16.99 -11.64 -1.80
N MET A 259 17.34 -10.94 -0.72
CA MET A 259 16.52 -9.84 -0.18
C MET A 259 17.01 -8.45 -0.56
N ASP A 260 18.30 -8.28 -0.77
CA ASP A 260 18.96 -7.00 -1.02
C ASP A 260 19.84 -7.09 -2.26
N ASP A 261 20.11 -5.93 -2.87
CA ASP A 261 21.03 -5.83 -4.01
C ASP A 261 22.42 -6.38 -3.64
N ALA A 262 23.07 -7.02 -4.60
CA ALA A 262 24.35 -7.66 -4.39
C ALA A 262 25.27 -7.52 -5.61
N GLN A 263 26.58 -7.43 -5.37
CA GLN A 263 27.61 -7.60 -6.38
C GLN A 263 28.36 -8.90 -6.13
N VAL A 264 28.38 -9.78 -7.12
CA VAL A 264 29.03 -11.08 -7.03
C VAL A 264 30.26 -11.10 -7.93
N ARG A 265 31.41 -11.47 -7.36
CA ARG A 265 32.66 -11.68 -8.11
C ARG A 265 33.15 -13.10 -7.91
N PHE A 266 33.41 -13.81 -9.00
CA PHE A 266 33.89 -15.18 -8.95
C PHE A 266 35.42 -15.21 -9.01
N THR A 267 36.00 -16.10 -8.23
CA THR A 267 37.45 -16.25 -8.07
C THR A 267 37.86 -17.71 -8.16
N ALA A 268 38.88 -18.00 -8.95
CA ALA A 268 39.44 -19.32 -9.14
C ALA A 268 40.96 -19.22 -9.15
N GLY A 269 41.60 -19.37 -7.98
CA GLY A 269 43.03 -19.13 -7.83
C GLY A 269 43.39 -17.67 -8.03
N ASP A 270 44.18 -17.39 -9.06
CA ASP A 270 44.56 -16.04 -9.45
C ASP A 270 43.58 -15.39 -10.45
N GLY A 271 42.67 -16.18 -11.03
CA GLY A 271 41.62 -15.74 -11.95
C GLY A 271 40.44 -15.08 -11.25
N ARG A 272 39.93 -14.00 -11.85
CA ARG A 272 38.76 -13.24 -11.36
C ARG A 272 37.79 -12.96 -12.51
N SER A 273 36.49 -13.02 -12.22
CA SER A 273 35.46 -12.58 -13.16
C SER A 273 35.24 -11.06 -13.09
N HIS A 274 34.56 -10.51 -14.09
CA HIS A 274 33.87 -9.23 -13.94
C HIS A 274 32.79 -9.34 -12.86
N PRO A 275 32.48 -8.25 -12.13
CA PRO A 275 31.42 -8.26 -11.14
C PRO A 275 30.05 -8.41 -11.82
N VAL A 276 29.21 -9.28 -11.28
CA VAL A 276 27.81 -9.45 -11.67
C VAL A 276 26.94 -8.68 -10.69
N ALA A 277 26.15 -7.74 -11.18
CA ALA A 277 25.21 -6.96 -10.38
C ALA A 277 23.85 -7.68 -10.32
N ILE A 278 23.40 -7.98 -9.11
CA ILE A 278 22.07 -8.50 -8.82
C ILE A 278 21.26 -7.35 -8.24
N THR A 279 20.20 -6.95 -8.95
CA THR A 279 19.26 -5.92 -8.52
C THR A 279 17.97 -6.59 -8.07
N VAL A 280 17.55 -6.32 -6.84
CA VAL A 280 16.36 -6.88 -6.23
C VAL A 280 15.19 -5.92 -6.46
N VAL A 281 14.13 -6.44 -7.07
CA VAL A 281 12.90 -5.69 -7.36
C VAL A 281 11.78 -6.22 -6.47
N ASP A 282 10.96 -5.33 -5.92
CA ASP A 282 9.80 -5.73 -5.13
C ASP A 282 8.73 -6.35 -6.04
N PRO A 283 8.09 -7.47 -5.63
CA PRO A 283 7.01 -8.06 -6.41
C PRO A 283 5.81 -7.11 -6.48
N PRO A 284 5.04 -7.14 -7.58
CA PRO A 284 3.85 -6.33 -7.71
C PRO A 284 2.85 -6.68 -6.61
N ARG A 285 2.33 -5.66 -5.94
CA ARG A 285 1.33 -5.81 -4.88
C ARG A 285 0.12 -4.94 -5.14
N VAL A 286 -1.03 -5.40 -4.68
CA VAL A 286 -2.25 -4.59 -4.68
C VAL A 286 -2.24 -3.67 -3.46
N VAL A 287 -2.46 -2.37 -3.69
CA VAL A 287 -2.42 -1.33 -2.67
C VAL A 287 -3.84 -0.95 -2.24
N GLU A 288 -4.75 -0.80 -3.19
CA GLU A 288 -6.14 -0.38 -2.93
C GLU A 288 -7.09 -1.09 -3.88
N GLN A 289 -8.28 -1.43 -3.39
CA GLN A 289 -9.30 -2.17 -4.12
C GLN A 289 -10.68 -1.65 -3.72
N GLN A 290 -11.54 -1.44 -4.71
CA GLN A 290 -12.90 -0.96 -4.47
C GLN A 290 -13.89 -1.70 -5.37
N TRP A 291 -14.97 -2.17 -4.77
CA TRP A 291 -16.15 -2.67 -5.49
C TRP A 291 -17.05 -1.50 -5.87
N ILE A 292 -17.54 -1.54 -7.11
CA ILE A 292 -18.56 -0.64 -7.64
C ILE A 292 -19.78 -1.52 -7.92
N ILE A 293 -20.84 -1.36 -7.14
CA ILE A 293 -22.03 -2.19 -7.21
C ILE A 293 -23.16 -1.35 -7.78
N GLN A 294 -23.73 -1.82 -8.88
CA GLN A 294 -24.92 -1.26 -9.50
C GLN A 294 -26.09 -2.24 -9.33
N PRO A 295 -27.02 -1.94 -8.40
CA PRO A 295 -28.21 -2.77 -8.20
C PRO A 295 -29.09 -2.85 -9.46
N PRO A 296 -30.02 -3.81 -9.56
CA PRO A 296 -30.94 -3.93 -10.68
C PRO A 296 -31.78 -2.67 -10.85
N ALA A 297 -32.08 -2.28 -12.09
CA ALA A 297 -32.80 -1.05 -12.39
C ALA A 297 -34.18 -0.95 -11.69
N TYR A 298 -34.89 -2.07 -11.54
CA TYR A 298 -36.19 -2.12 -10.87
C TYR A 298 -36.08 -1.72 -9.38
N SER A 299 -34.96 -2.01 -8.71
CA SER A 299 -34.79 -1.72 -7.29
C SER A 299 -34.77 -0.23 -6.96
N GLY A 300 -34.52 0.64 -7.97
CA GLY A 300 -34.39 2.09 -7.80
C GLY A 300 -33.27 2.53 -6.85
N MET A 301 -32.33 1.64 -6.52
CA MET A 301 -31.19 1.92 -5.64
C MET A 301 -30.06 2.57 -6.44
N SER A 302 -29.34 3.52 -5.82
CA SER A 302 -28.18 4.17 -6.44
C SER A 302 -26.95 3.25 -6.45
N GLU A 303 -26.03 3.50 -7.39
CA GLU A 303 -24.68 2.89 -7.36
C GLU A 303 -24.05 3.10 -5.98
N ARG A 304 -23.43 2.03 -5.46
CA ARG A 304 -22.70 2.06 -4.19
C ARG A 304 -21.27 1.61 -4.42
N ARG A 305 -20.33 2.32 -3.80
CA ARG A 305 -18.92 1.96 -3.79
C ARG A 305 -18.52 1.52 -2.39
N GLN A 306 -17.83 0.39 -2.28
CA GLN A 306 -17.37 -0.13 -1.00
C GLN A 306 -15.96 -0.70 -1.13
N ALA A 307 -15.25 -0.79 0.00
CA ALA A 307 -13.97 -1.49 0.05
C ALA A 307 -14.14 -2.96 -0.39
N ALA A 308 -13.04 -3.57 -0.86
CA ALA A 308 -13.05 -4.97 -1.24
C ALA A 308 -13.20 -5.88 -0.01
N ASP A 309 -14.44 -6.26 0.28
CA ASP A 309 -14.85 -7.15 1.36
C ASP A 309 -15.97 -8.10 0.86
N ASP A 310 -16.44 -8.99 1.74
CA ASP A 310 -17.61 -9.84 1.52
C ASP A 310 -18.83 -8.98 1.12
N MET A 311 -19.64 -9.49 0.19
CA MET A 311 -20.79 -8.77 -0.34
C MET A 311 -22.03 -9.65 -0.50
N GLU A 312 -23.18 -9.04 -0.27
CA GLU A 312 -24.49 -9.58 -0.59
C GLU A 312 -25.15 -8.66 -1.62
N LEU A 313 -25.65 -9.24 -2.71
CA LEU A 313 -26.21 -8.52 -3.85
C LEU A 313 -27.59 -9.07 -4.19
N LEU A 314 -28.48 -8.20 -4.67
CA LEU A 314 -29.72 -8.66 -5.30
C LEU A 314 -29.40 -9.33 -6.64
N LEU A 315 -30.08 -10.43 -6.94
CA LEU A 315 -29.97 -11.10 -8.23
C LEU A 315 -30.25 -10.10 -9.36
N GLY A 316 -29.35 -10.04 -10.34
CA GLY A 316 -29.38 -9.04 -11.41
C GLY A 316 -28.51 -7.80 -11.18
N SER A 317 -27.84 -7.69 -10.04
CA SER A 317 -26.87 -6.61 -9.79
C SER A 317 -25.64 -6.77 -10.67
N GLN A 318 -25.10 -5.65 -11.15
CA GLN A 318 -23.81 -5.63 -11.84
C GLN A 318 -22.71 -5.17 -10.87
N ILE A 319 -21.57 -5.83 -10.93
CA ILE A 319 -20.38 -5.45 -10.18
C ILE A 319 -19.23 -5.09 -11.12
N ALA A 320 -18.52 -4.05 -10.75
CA ALA A 320 -17.24 -3.67 -11.32
C ALA A 320 -16.23 -3.49 -10.19
N MET A 321 -14.96 -3.44 -10.53
CA MET A 321 -13.87 -3.31 -9.55
C MET A 321 -12.82 -2.36 -10.07
N GLN A 322 -12.29 -1.53 -9.18
CA GLN A 322 -11.10 -0.74 -9.44
C GLN A 322 -9.99 -1.19 -8.50
N VAL A 323 -8.80 -1.39 -9.05
CA VAL A 323 -7.64 -1.94 -8.35
C VAL A 323 -6.42 -1.10 -8.64
N HIS A 324 -5.74 -0.66 -7.58
CA HIS A 324 -4.47 0.04 -7.65
C HIS A 324 -3.33 -0.90 -7.27
N THR A 325 -2.35 -1.03 -8.15
CA THR A 325 -1.18 -1.88 -8.00
C THR A 325 0.10 -1.05 -7.92
N ARG A 326 1.10 -1.55 -7.20
CA ARG A 326 2.44 -0.95 -7.13
C ARG A 326 3.49 -2.02 -7.40
N GLY A 327 4.44 -1.69 -8.26
CA GLY A 327 5.55 -2.56 -8.67
C GLY A 327 5.52 -2.84 -10.17
N PRO A 328 6.67 -3.13 -10.79
CA PRO A 328 6.75 -3.48 -12.21
C PRO A 328 6.32 -4.93 -12.48
N GLY A 329 6.17 -5.28 -13.76
CA GLY A 329 6.11 -6.68 -14.19
C GLY A 329 4.76 -7.39 -14.09
N ILE A 330 3.64 -6.66 -14.13
CA ILE A 330 2.29 -7.25 -14.21
C ILE A 330 1.93 -7.44 -15.69
N ASN A 331 1.86 -8.69 -16.14
CA ASN A 331 1.40 -9.04 -17.48
C ASN A 331 -0.13 -9.11 -17.53
N ALA A 332 -0.76 -9.73 -16.52
CA ALA A 332 -2.21 -9.78 -16.40
C ALA A 332 -2.67 -9.77 -14.94
N LEU A 333 -3.86 -9.23 -14.73
CA LEU A 333 -4.56 -9.24 -13.45
C LEU A 333 -5.93 -9.87 -13.64
N HIS A 334 -6.24 -10.88 -12.83
CA HIS A 334 -7.51 -11.59 -12.91
C HIS A 334 -8.22 -11.63 -11.56
N LEU A 335 -9.55 -11.51 -11.62
CA LEU A 335 -10.45 -11.91 -10.55
C LEU A 335 -10.93 -13.33 -10.86
N LEU A 336 -10.68 -14.25 -9.94
CA LEU A 336 -11.19 -15.61 -9.99
C LEU A 336 -12.47 -15.66 -9.16
N ALA A 337 -13.59 -16.00 -9.78
CA ALA A 337 -14.86 -16.31 -9.15
C ALA A 337 -15.04 -17.84 -9.19
N ASP A 338 -14.65 -18.50 -8.10
CA ASP A 338 -14.42 -19.95 -8.06
C ASP A 338 -13.49 -20.40 -9.21
N ASP A 339 -14.04 -21.06 -10.24
CA ASP A 339 -13.30 -21.55 -11.42
C ASP A 339 -13.37 -20.59 -12.62
N GLN A 340 -14.20 -19.54 -12.56
CA GLN A 340 -14.31 -18.56 -13.63
C GLN A 340 -13.25 -17.46 -13.49
N ARG A 341 -12.57 -17.16 -14.60
CA ARG A 341 -11.51 -16.15 -14.65
C ARG A 341 -11.99 -14.90 -15.38
N HIS A 342 -12.08 -13.79 -14.66
CA HIS A 342 -12.42 -12.48 -15.21
C HIS A 342 -11.15 -11.62 -15.31
N ALA A 343 -10.82 -11.17 -16.52
CA ALA A 343 -9.66 -10.32 -16.75
C ALA A 343 -9.95 -8.86 -16.42
N LEU A 344 -9.08 -8.25 -15.62
CA LEU A 344 -9.07 -6.82 -15.42
C LEU A 344 -8.31 -6.15 -16.57
N LYS A 345 -8.82 -5.01 -17.02
CA LYS A 345 -8.22 -4.21 -18.09
C LYS A 345 -7.39 -3.08 -17.48
N PRO A 346 -6.17 -2.81 -17.98
CA PRO A 346 -5.42 -1.64 -17.56
C PRO A 346 -6.15 -0.37 -18.01
N ALA A 347 -6.35 0.57 -17.09
CA ALA A 347 -6.98 1.87 -17.36
C ALA A 347 -5.92 2.98 -17.42
N GLU A 348 -5.06 3.05 -16.40
CA GLU A 348 -3.94 3.98 -16.27
C GLU A 348 -2.73 3.25 -15.65
N GLU A 349 -1.58 3.92 -15.55
CA GLU A 349 -0.39 3.32 -14.95
C GLU A 349 -0.65 2.88 -13.50
N GLY A 350 -0.56 1.57 -13.26
CA GLY A 350 -0.86 0.97 -11.96
C GLY A 350 -2.35 0.88 -11.59
N VAL A 351 -3.28 1.24 -12.49
CA VAL A 351 -4.73 1.17 -12.26
C VAL A 351 -5.38 0.15 -13.19
N TRP A 352 -6.09 -0.80 -12.61
CA TRP A 352 -6.77 -1.88 -13.30
C TRP A 352 -8.26 -1.85 -12.99
N THR A 353 -9.08 -2.10 -14.01
CA THR A 353 -10.54 -2.09 -13.87
C THR A 353 -11.14 -3.41 -14.34
N LEU A 354 -11.97 -4.02 -13.50
CA LEU A 354 -12.86 -5.10 -13.90
C LEU A 354 -14.07 -4.47 -14.62
N PRO A 355 -14.35 -4.84 -15.88
CA PRO A 355 -15.58 -4.43 -16.55
C PRO A 355 -16.81 -4.89 -15.78
N ALA A 356 -17.94 -4.20 -15.96
CA ALA A 356 -19.20 -4.58 -15.33
C ALA A 356 -19.55 -6.03 -15.68
N TRP A 357 -19.71 -6.85 -14.65
CA TRP A 357 -20.06 -8.26 -14.72
C TRP A 357 -21.26 -8.51 -13.81
N GLN A 358 -22.21 -9.31 -14.28
CA GLN A 358 -23.39 -9.72 -13.53
C GLN A 358 -23.18 -11.15 -13.02
N PRO A 359 -22.99 -11.36 -11.72
CA PRO A 359 -22.90 -12.69 -11.15
C PRO A 359 -24.24 -13.43 -11.26
N GLU A 360 -24.18 -14.73 -11.55
CA GLU A 360 -25.37 -15.61 -11.68
C GLU A 360 -25.55 -16.57 -10.50
N ALA A 361 -24.49 -16.78 -9.70
CA ALA A 361 -24.50 -17.63 -8.52
C ALA A 361 -23.58 -17.07 -7.43
N ASP A 362 -23.75 -17.57 -6.21
CA ASP A 362 -22.80 -17.40 -5.11
C ASP A 362 -21.39 -17.85 -5.55
N ALA A 363 -20.37 -17.10 -5.15
CA ALA A 363 -18.99 -17.40 -5.54
C ALA A 363 -17.96 -16.97 -4.50
N ARG A 364 -16.79 -17.63 -4.49
CA ARG A 364 -15.60 -17.14 -3.78
C ARG A 364 -14.71 -16.37 -4.73
N LEU A 365 -14.43 -15.14 -4.38
CA LEU A 365 -13.64 -14.22 -5.19
C LEU A 365 -12.20 -14.16 -4.67
N ARG A 366 -11.21 -14.36 -5.52
CA ARG A 366 -9.80 -14.10 -5.21
C ARG A 366 -9.09 -13.43 -6.36
N MET A 367 -8.09 -12.61 -6.07
CA MET A 367 -7.34 -11.89 -7.09
C MET A 367 -5.97 -12.54 -7.32
N VAL A 368 -5.62 -12.69 -8.59
CA VAL A 368 -4.33 -13.26 -9.00
C VAL A 368 -3.63 -12.35 -10.00
N ILE A 369 -2.32 -12.16 -9.80
CA ILE A 369 -1.42 -11.51 -10.76
C ILE A 369 -0.69 -12.59 -11.54
N ILE A 370 -0.53 -12.37 -12.84
CA ILE A 370 0.37 -13.11 -13.70
C ILE A 370 1.53 -12.18 -14.05
N ASP A 371 2.75 -12.59 -13.72
CA ASP A 371 3.96 -11.82 -14.03
C ASP A 371 4.38 -11.94 -15.52
N GLU A 372 5.40 -11.20 -15.93
CA GLU A 372 5.97 -11.27 -17.29
C GLU A 372 6.51 -12.66 -17.67
N HIS A 373 6.81 -13.51 -16.69
CA HIS A 373 7.33 -14.86 -16.87
C HIS A 373 6.22 -15.93 -16.85
N GLY A 374 4.96 -15.53 -16.65
CA GLY A 374 3.81 -16.42 -16.61
C GLY A 374 3.54 -17.07 -15.26
N HIS A 375 4.20 -16.65 -14.19
CA HIS A 375 3.91 -17.14 -12.84
C HIS A 375 2.64 -16.50 -12.29
N GLU A 376 1.76 -17.34 -11.73
CA GLU A 376 0.53 -16.90 -11.10
C GLU A 376 0.70 -16.79 -9.57
N GLN A 377 0.35 -15.64 -9.02
CA GLN A 377 0.39 -15.38 -7.58
C GLN A 377 -0.94 -14.83 -7.08
N GLY A 378 -1.46 -15.39 -5.99
CA GLY A 378 -2.59 -14.82 -5.26
C GLY A 378 -2.19 -13.56 -4.50
N VAL A 379 -2.91 -12.45 -4.71
CA VAL A 379 -2.54 -11.13 -4.19
C VAL A 379 -3.59 -10.47 -3.31
N ALA A 380 -4.85 -10.90 -3.38
CA ALA A 380 -5.93 -10.40 -2.54
C ALA A 380 -7.10 -11.39 -2.43
N GLY A 381 -7.94 -11.22 -1.41
CA GLY A 381 -9.03 -12.13 -1.05
C GLY A 381 -8.55 -13.27 -0.13
N PRO A 382 -9.40 -14.29 0.11
CA PRO A 382 -10.69 -14.54 -0.55
C PRO A 382 -11.85 -13.70 0.02
N TRP A 383 -12.76 -13.27 -0.85
CA TRP A 383 -14.05 -12.65 -0.50
C TRP A 383 -15.20 -13.59 -0.85
N ARG A 384 -16.34 -13.43 -0.18
CA ARG A 384 -17.58 -14.16 -0.46
C ARG A 384 -18.58 -13.26 -1.14
N LEU A 385 -19.09 -13.72 -2.27
CA LEU A 385 -20.22 -13.12 -2.97
C LEU A 385 -21.46 -13.98 -2.73
N ARG A 386 -22.50 -13.36 -2.19
CA ARG A 386 -23.83 -13.97 -2.03
C ARG A 386 -24.86 -13.25 -2.87
N LEU A 387 -25.65 -14.00 -3.62
CA LEU A 387 -26.80 -13.51 -4.35
C LEU A 387 -28.07 -13.81 -3.56
N ARG A 388 -28.89 -12.78 -3.39
CA ARG A 388 -30.23 -12.88 -2.79
C ARG A 388 -31.29 -12.62 -3.86
N GLU A 389 -32.27 -13.51 -3.93
CA GLU A 389 -33.47 -13.29 -4.74
C GLU A 389 -34.40 -12.28 -4.07
N ASP A 390 -35.15 -11.54 -4.89
CA ASP A 390 -36.16 -10.59 -4.43
C ASP A 390 -37.34 -11.34 -3.83
N ALA A 391 -37.68 -11.08 -2.57
CA ALA A 391 -38.72 -11.81 -1.86
C ALA A 391 -40.06 -11.07 -1.98
N PRO A 392 -41.19 -11.79 -2.10
CA PRO A 392 -42.49 -11.13 -2.14
C PRO A 392 -42.82 -10.44 -0.80
N PRO A 393 -43.63 -9.37 -0.81
CA PRO A 393 -43.86 -8.56 0.38
C PRO A 393 -44.60 -9.33 1.48
N GLN A 394 -44.22 -9.07 2.73
CA GLN A 394 -44.86 -9.65 3.91
C GLN A 394 -45.99 -8.76 4.41
N LEU A 395 -47.18 -9.32 4.54
CA LEU A 395 -48.42 -8.58 4.80
C LEU A 395 -49.17 -9.15 6.00
N GLU A 396 -49.67 -8.27 6.84
CA GLU A 396 -50.41 -8.64 8.03
C GLU A 396 -51.60 -7.69 8.25
N VAL A 397 -52.75 -8.27 8.56
CA VAL A 397 -53.97 -7.56 8.94
C VAL A 397 -54.45 -8.08 10.29
N GLN A 398 -54.63 -7.17 11.24
CA GLN A 398 -55.11 -7.49 12.58
C GLN A 398 -56.30 -6.61 12.96
N LEU A 399 -57.24 -7.17 13.72
CA LEU A 399 -58.37 -6.43 14.28
C LEU A 399 -58.01 -5.90 15.66
N ALA A 400 -58.07 -4.59 15.87
CA ALA A 400 -57.77 -4.01 17.18
C ALA A 400 -58.95 -4.14 18.15
N GLY A 401 -58.77 -4.84 19.26
CA GLY A 401 -59.65 -4.77 20.44
C GLY A 401 -60.99 -5.51 20.38
N HIS A 402 -61.23 -6.36 19.37
CA HIS A 402 -62.54 -6.99 19.13
C HIS A 402 -62.46 -8.52 18.96
N GLU A 403 -62.12 -9.25 20.03
CA GLU A 403 -62.07 -10.73 19.99
C GLU A 403 -63.46 -11.41 20.05
N GLN A 404 -64.52 -10.68 20.35
CA GLN A 404 -65.83 -11.23 20.73
C GLN A 404 -66.92 -11.11 19.64
N GLY A 405 -66.52 -10.84 18.39
CA GLY A 405 -67.43 -10.61 17.26
C GLY A 405 -67.82 -9.15 17.06
N LEU A 406 -68.35 -8.85 15.86
CA LEU A 406 -68.68 -7.50 15.41
C LEU A 406 -70.16 -7.36 15.05
N ALA A 407 -70.74 -6.18 15.28
CA ALA A 407 -72.09 -5.86 14.82
C ALA A 407 -72.03 -5.30 13.39
N ALA A 408 -73.09 -5.51 12.61
CA ALA A 408 -73.16 -5.05 11.21
C ALA A 408 -73.08 -3.52 11.04
N ASP A 409 -73.41 -2.75 12.08
CA ASP A 409 -73.39 -1.28 12.12
C ASP A 409 -72.15 -0.70 12.83
N GLU A 410 -71.14 -1.53 13.12
CA GLU A 410 -69.96 -1.13 13.90
C GLU A 410 -68.81 -0.65 13.00
N THR A 411 -68.07 0.37 13.46
CA THR A 411 -66.81 0.78 12.84
C THR A 411 -65.66 0.14 13.62
N VAL A 412 -64.79 -0.60 12.93
CA VAL A 412 -63.65 -1.27 13.55
C VAL A 412 -62.33 -0.74 13.04
N LEU A 413 -61.34 -0.75 13.93
CA LEU A 413 -59.99 -0.32 13.61
C LEU A 413 -59.14 -1.54 13.23
N LEU A 414 -58.68 -1.56 11.97
CA LEU A 414 -57.73 -2.52 11.47
C LEU A 414 -56.30 -1.99 11.64
N GLN A 415 -55.40 -2.84 12.08
CA GLN A 415 -53.96 -2.60 12.04
C GLN A 415 -53.40 -3.32 10.83
N LEU A 416 -52.94 -2.53 9.86
CA LEU A 416 -52.36 -3.01 8.62
C LEU A 416 -50.85 -2.86 8.70
N ARG A 417 -50.12 -3.91 8.34
CA ARG A 417 -48.66 -3.89 8.23
C ARG A 417 -48.23 -4.53 6.93
N ALA A 418 -47.30 -3.87 6.25
CA ALA A 418 -46.64 -4.38 5.06
C ALA A 418 -45.14 -4.12 5.19
N ASP A 419 -44.31 -5.08 4.80
CA ASP A 419 -42.85 -4.96 4.83
C ASP A 419 -42.24 -5.70 3.64
N ASP A 420 -41.17 -5.15 3.08
CA ASP A 420 -40.53 -5.67 1.87
C ASP A 420 -39.03 -5.32 1.90
N ASP A 421 -38.19 -6.21 1.36
CA ASP A 421 -36.73 -6.06 1.43
C ASP A 421 -36.17 -5.11 0.35
N VAL A 422 -36.90 -4.87 -0.74
CA VAL A 422 -36.54 -3.90 -1.79
C VAL A 422 -37.35 -2.62 -1.64
N GLY A 423 -38.66 -2.76 -1.43
CA GLY A 423 -39.62 -1.73 -1.09
C GLY A 423 -41.01 -1.99 -1.68
N LEU A 424 -42.00 -1.27 -1.16
CA LEU A 424 -43.41 -1.38 -1.53
C LEU A 424 -43.79 -0.35 -2.59
N GLU A 425 -44.49 -0.80 -3.63
CA GLU A 425 -45.09 0.04 -4.67
C GLU A 425 -46.53 0.42 -4.30
N ALA A 426 -47.35 -0.56 -3.90
CA ALA A 426 -48.76 -0.33 -3.57
C ALA A 426 -49.27 -1.30 -2.52
N VAL A 427 -50.24 -0.87 -1.72
CA VAL A 427 -50.95 -1.71 -0.74
C VAL A 427 -52.45 -1.45 -0.88
N SER A 428 -53.24 -2.51 -0.82
CA SER A 428 -54.70 -2.44 -0.86
C SER A 428 -55.35 -3.46 0.08
N LEU A 429 -56.47 -3.08 0.69
CA LEU A 429 -57.30 -3.99 1.48
C LEU A 429 -58.42 -4.53 0.60
N GLN A 430 -58.51 -5.84 0.47
CA GLN A 430 -59.65 -6.53 -0.14
C GLN A 430 -60.62 -6.98 0.95
N VAL A 431 -61.88 -6.60 0.80
CA VAL A 431 -62.97 -6.95 1.71
C VAL A 431 -63.97 -7.78 0.93
N HIS A 432 -64.13 -9.05 1.30
CA HIS A 432 -65.08 -9.97 0.71
C HIS A 432 -66.25 -10.21 1.67
N ASP A 433 -67.47 -9.86 1.25
CA ASP A 433 -68.70 -9.98 2.04
C ASP A 433 -69.50 -11.28 1.77
N GLY A 434 -68.90 -12.23 1.04
CA GLY A 434 -69.53 -13.48 0.60
C GLY A 434 -70.20 -13.38 -0.77
N SER A 435 -70.40 -12.17 -1.31
CA SER A 435 -71.00 -11.94 -2.63
C SER A 435 -70.11 -11.10 -3.54
N LEU A 436 -69.46 -10.07 -3.00
CA LEU A 436 -68.66 -9.10 -3.73
C LEU A 436 -67.34 -8.86 -2.99
N THR A 437 -66.28 -8.66 -3.78
CA THR A 437 -64.98 -8.23 -3.26
C THR A 437 -64.78 -6.75 -3.56
N ARG A 438 -64.65 -5.92 -2.53
CA ARG A 438 -64.32 -4.50 -2.65
C ARG A 438 -62.84 -4.28 -2.36
N ARG A 439 -62.15 -3.53 -3.22
CA ARG A 439 -60.73 -3.19 -3.05
C ARG A 439 -60.60 -1.74 -2.62
N HIS A 440 -59.91 -1.51 -1.51
CA HIS A 440 -59.58 -0.19 -0.98
C HIS A 440 -58.08 0.05 -1.10
N ALA A 441 -57.66 1.01 -1.92
CA ALA A 441 -56.25 1.37 -2.03
C ALA A 441 -55.81 2.14 -0.77
N MET A 442 -54.69 1.73 -0.18
CA MET A 442 -54.07 2.40 0.96
C MET A 442 -53.10 3.47 0.47
N THR A 443 -52.85 4.50 1.29
CA THR A 443 -51.92 5.56 0.90
C THR A 443 -50.50 5.16 1.24
N VAL A 444 -49.71 4.86 0.20
CA VAL A 444 -48.29 4.51 0.32
C VAL A 444 -47.49 5.48 -0.54
N ALA A 445 -46.47 6.13 0.06
CA ALA A 445 -45.55 6.98 -0.69
C ALA A 445 -44.58 6.09 -1.48
N ALA A 446 -44.93 5.76 -2.72
CA ALA A 446 -44.14 4.86 -3.55
C ALA A 446 -42.87 5.56 -4.11
N PRO A 447 -41.69 4.90 -4.10
CA PRO A 447 -41.40 3.63 -3.43
C PRO A 447 -41.26 3.81 -1.92
N HIS A 448 -42.01 3.04 -1.13
CA HIS A 448 -41.90 3.06 0.34
C HIS A 448 -40.91 1.99 0.78
N ARG A 449 -39.81 2.39 1.44
CA ARG A 449 -38.77 1.47 1.91
C ARG A 449 -38.86 1.29 3.42
N GLY A 450 -38.91 0.04 3.87
CA GLY A 450 -39.07 -0.34 5.28
C GLY A 450 -40.53 -0.57 5.70
N PRO A 451 -40.77 -0.85 6.99
CA PRO A 451 -42.07 -1.31 7.45
C PRO A 451 -43.13 -0.22 7.32
N TRP A 452 -44.14 -0.49 6.52
CA TRP A 452 -45.34 0.33 6.40
C TRP A 452 -46.38 -0.12 7.43
N ARG A 453 -47.00 0.85 8.11
CA ARG A 453 -48.04 0.60 9.11
C ARG A 453 -49.13 1.66 8.99
N GLU A 454 -50.38 1.23 8.94
CA GLU A 454 -51.54 2.11 8.94
C GLU A 454 -52.63 1.56 9.88
N GLN A 455 -53.32 2.48 10.56
CA GLN A 455 -54.56 2.16 11.26
C GLN A 455 -55.73 2.63 10.42
N TRP A 456 -56.58 1.70 9.99
CA TRP A 456 -57.67 2.01 9.07
C TRP A 456 -59.03 1.68 9.69
N ALA A 457 -59.96 2.63 9.65
CA ALA A 457 -61.30 2.47 10.20
C ALA A 457 -62.25 1.87 9.15
N LEU A 458 -62.60 0.60 9.32
CA LEU A 458 -63.57 -0.13 8.51
C LEU A 458 -64.98 0.07 9.07
N ASP A 459 -65.81 0.81 8.35
CA ASP A 459 -67.22 1.01 8.66
C ASP A 459 -68.07 -0.12 8.07
N LEU A 460 -68.50 -1.06 8.92
CA LEU A 460 -69.25 -2.24 8.48
C LEU A 460 -70.63 -1.92 7.91
N SER A 461 -71.21 -0.77 8.26
CA SER A 461 -72.53 -0.34 7.77
C SER A 461 -72.57 -0.12 6.26
N ARG A 462 -71.40 0.00 5.62
CA ARG A 462 -71.25 0.17 4.16
C ARG A 462 -71.29 -1.15 3.40
N TYR A 463 -71.32 -2.29 4.10
CA TYR A 463 -71.35 -3.63 3.54
C TYR A 463 -72.71 -4.27 3.85
N ASP A 464 -73.26 -5.03 2.90
CA ASP A 464 -74.59 -5.62 3.06
C ASP A 464 -74.50 -6.95 3.84
N VAL A 465 -74.04 -6.86 5.08
CA VAL A 465 -73.77 -8.02 5.93
C VAL A 465 -74.84 -8.20 7.01
N GLN A 466 -75.36 -9.41 7.11
CA GLN A 466 -76.38 -9.79 8.08
C GLN A 466 -75.79 -10.56 9.27
N PRO A 467 -76.43 -10.51 10.45
CA PRO A 467 -76.07 -11.36 11.58
C PRO A 467 -76.00 -12.84 11.18
N GLY A 468 -74.86 -13.49 11.45
CA GLY A 468 -74.58 -14.88 11.08
C GLY A 468 -73.63 -15.05 9.89
N GLN A 469 -73.40 -13.99 9.09
CA GLN A 469 -72.43 -13.99 8.00
C GLN A 469 -71.00 -13.68 8.47
N SER A 470 -70.02 -13.90 7.59
CA SER A 470 -68.61 -13.59 7.82
C SER A 470 -68.05 -12.70 6.71
N LEU A 471 -67.24 -11.72 7.10
CA LEU A 471 -66.42 -10.92 6.21
C LEU A 471 -64.99 -11.47 6.19
N GLU A 472 -64.41 -11.61 5.01
CA GLU A 472 -63.00 -11.94 4.84
C GLU A 472 -62.22 -10.69 4.45
N LEU A 473 -61.18 -10.39 5.23
CA LEU A 473 -60.31 -9.23 5.03
C LEU A 473 -58.93 -9.73 4.62
N THR A 474 -58.47 -9.38 3.43
CA THR A 474 -57.16 -9.77 2.91
C THR A 474 -56.39 -8.52 2.50
N LEU A 475 -55.21 -8.33 3.08
CA LEU A 475 -54.31 -7.26 2.66
C LEU A 475 -53.50 -7.75 1.46
N VAL A 476 -53.45 -6.97 0.39
CA VAL A 476 -52.71 -7.29 -0.84
C VAL A 476 -51.71 -6.19 -1.10
N GLY A 477 -50.44 -6.57 -1.22
CA GLY A 477 -49.32 -5.66 -1.41
C GLY A 477 -48.55 -6.04 -2.67
N ARG A 478 -48.04 -5.02 -3.35
CA ARG A 478 -47.17 -5.14 -4.51
C ARG A 478 -45.85 -4.45 -4.23
N ASP A 479 -44.76 -5.16 -4.43
CA ASP A 479 -43.40 -4.61 -4.32
C ASP A 479 -43.01 -3.81 -5.57
N ILE A 480 -41.83 -3.19 -5.54
CA ILE A 480 -41.29 -2.42 -6.69
C ILE A 480 -40.83 -3.36 -7.83
N GLY A 481 -40.49 -4.62 -7.53
CA GLY A 481 -40.18 -5.67 -8.51
C GLY A 481 -41.40 -6.15 -9.31
N GLY A 482 -42.61 -5.78 -8.88
CA GLY A 482 -43.88 -6.18 -9.46
C GLY A 482 -44.44 -7.50 -8.93
N GLN A 483 -43.85 -8.09 -7.89
CA GLN A 483 -44.42 -9.27 -7.24
C GLN A 483 -45.58 -8.83 -6.34
N GLU A 484 -46.63 -9.65 -6.31
CA GLU A 484 -47.84 -9.41 -5.52
C GLU A 484 -47.96 -10.51 -4.46
N ALA A 485 -48.21 -10.11 -3.22
CA ALA A 485 -48.47 -11.01 -2.11
C ALA A 485 -49.79 -10.67 -1.44
N SER A 486 -50.33 -11.63 -0.69
CA SER A 486 -51.55 -11.47 0.11
C SER A 486 -51.32 -11.96 1.53
N SER A 487 -51.90 -11.26 2.51
CA SER A 487 -51.91 -11.72 3.89
C SER A 487 -52.76 -12.97 4.06
N SER A 488 -52.63 -13.65 5.19
CA SER A 488 -53.67 -14.59 5.62
C SER A 488 -55.01 -13.86 5.72
N PRO A 489 -56.12 -14.48 5.26
CA PRO A 489 -57.44 -13.87 5.34
C PRO A 489 -57.87 -13.79 6.81
N LEU A 490 -58.21 -12.58 7.25
CA LEU A 490 -58.82 -12.34 8.55
C LEU A 490 -60.34 -12.44 8.41
N THR A 491 -60.89 -13.56 8.83
CA THR A 491 -62.34 -13.79 8.83
C THR A 491 -62.97 -13.20 10.09
N VAL A 492 -63.91 -12.27 9.92
CA VAL A 492 -64.65 -11.66 11.01
C VAL A 492 -66.12 -12.04 10.93
N ARG A 493 -66.65 -12.61 12.01
CA ARG A 493 -68.04 -13.03 12.11
C ARG A 493 -68.92 -11.89 12.60
N ILE A 494 -70.02 -11.65 11.88
CA ILE A 494 -71.02 -10.67 12.23
C ILE A 494 -72.08 -11.32 13.13
N GLU A 495 -72.34 -10.70 14.28
CA GLU A 495 -73.30 -11.19 15.26
C GLU A 495 -74.40 -10.14 15.53
N ALA A 496 -75.53 -10.62 16.08
CA ALA A 496 -76.62 -9.73 16.46
C ALA A 496 -76.19 -8.81 17.61
N ARG A 497 -76.55 -7.53 17.51
CA ARG A 497 -76.10 -6.47 18.43
C ARG A 497 -76.44 -6.76 19.90
N ASP A 498 -77.60 -7.34 20.17
CA ASP A 498 -78.03 -7.67 21.53
C ASP A 498 -77.16 -8.77 22.15
N LEU A 499 -76.87 -9.83 21.40
CA LEU A 499 -75.98 -10.91 21.83
C LEU A 499 -74.55 -10.41 22.09
N LEU A 500 -74.04 -9.52 21.24
CA LEU A 500 -72.72 -8.91 21.43
C LEU A 500 -72.66 -8.02 22.67
N ARG A 501 -73.69 -7.19 22.89
CA ARG A 501 -73.80 -6.37 24.10
C ARG A 501 -73.76 -7.23 25.36
N GLU A 502 -74.49 -8.34 25.37
CA GLU A 502 -74.52 -9.29 26.48
C GLU A 502 -73.17 -10.00 26.67
N ARG A 503 -72.52 -10.46 25.60
CA ARG A 503 -71.20 -11.10 25.66
C ARG A 503 -70.11 -10.15 26.13
N ARG A 504 -70.07 -8.92 25.62
CA ARG A 504 -69.11 -7.88 26.03
C ARG A 504 -69.30 -7.49 27.50
N ARG A 505 -70.56 -7.33 27.96
CA ARG A 505 -70.86 -7.12 29.38
C ARG A 505 -70.42 -8.29 30.25
N SER A 506 -70.73 -9.52 29.84
CA SER A 506 -70.34 -10.74 30.55
C SER A 506 -68.83 -10.91 30.62
N ALA A 507 -68.11 -10.63 29.53
CA ALA A 507 -66.66 -10.67 29.51
C ALA A 507 -66.05 -9.56 30.37
N ARG A 508 -66.59 -8.35 30.33
CA ARG A 508 -66.14 -7.25 31.18
C ARG A 508 -66.35 -7.56 32.66
N LEU A 509 -67.48 -8.16 33.02
CA LEU A 509 -67.74 -8.61 34.38
C LEU A 509 -66.75 -9.71 34.81
N ARG A 510 -66.46 -10.69 33.94
CA ARG A 510 -65.43 -11.71 34.19
C ARG A 510 -64.05 -11.10 34.40
N GLN A 511 -63.65 -10.12 33.57
CA GLN A 511 -62.38 -9.42 33.71
C GLN A 511 -62.31 -8.64 35.04
N LEU A 512 -63.36 -7.92 35.40
CA LEU A 512 -63.44 -7.20 36.67
C LEU A 512 -63.38 -8.18 37.85
N HIS A 513 -64.09 -9.31 37.77
CA HIS A 513 -64.04 -10.36 38.80
C HIS A 513 -62.65 -10.96 38.96
N ALA A 514 -61.94 -11.25 37.86
CA ALA A 514 -60.56 -11.73 37.90
C ALA A 514 -59.63 -10.69 38.56
N SER A 515 -59.70 -9.42 38.14
CA SER A 515 -58.89 -8.34 38.73
C SER A 515 -59.19 -8.10 40.22
N PHE A 516 -60.41 -8.41 40.64
CA PHE A 516 -60.83 -8.35 42.03
C PHE A 516 -60.23 -9.51 42.84
N LEU A 517 -60.28 -10.75 42.31
CA LEU A 517 -59.67 -11.92 42.96
C LEU A 517 -58.16 -11.74 43.13
N GLU A 518 -57.49 -11.21 42.12
CA GLU A 518 -56.07 -10.85 42.17
C GLU A 518 -55.82 -9.81 43.28
N ALA A 519 -56.58 -8.71 43.29
CA ALA A 519 -56.46 -7.71 44.35
C ALA A 519 -56.75 -8.28 45.76
N GLN A 520 -57.63 -9.27 45.90
CA GLN A 520 -57.86 -9.98 47.15
C GLN A 520 -56.68 -10.86 47.56
N GLN A 521 -56.08 -11.59 46.61
CA GLN A 521 -54.89 -12.39 46.86
C GLN A 521 -53.71 -11.52 47.28
N ASP A 522 -53.50 -10.38 46.60
CA ASP A 522 -52.50 -9.38 46.96
C ASP A 522 -52.71 -8.90 48.41
N LEU A 523 -53.93 -8.50 48.76
CA LEU A 523 -54.23 -8.02 50.11
C LEU A 523 -54.03 -9.10 51.18
N ARG A 524 -54.41 -10.35 50.90
CA ARG A 524 -54.15 -11.50 51.80
C ARG A 524 -52.65 -11.76 51.95
N ARG A 525 -51.88 -11.64 50.88
CA ARG A 525 -50.43 -11.80 50.91
C ARG A 525 -49.77 -10.72 51.75
N VAL A 526 -50.10 -9.45 51.52
CA VAL A 526 -49.61 -8.32 52.33
C VAL A 526 -49.95 -8.55 53.81
N HIS A 527 -51.17 -9.03 54.10
CA HIS A 527 -51.60 -9.35 55.46
C HIS A 527 -50.77 -10.50 56.10
N ALA A 528 -50.47 -11.56 55.35
CA ALA A 528 -49.65 -12.66 55.82
C ALA A 528 -48.17 -12.26 56.03
N GLU A 529 -47.62 -11.41 55.16
CA GLU A 529 -46.27 -10.84 55.29
C GLU A 529 -46.17 -9.92 56.52
N LEU A 530 -47.21 -9.12 56.80
CA LEU A 530 -47.32 -8.33 58.02
C LEU A 530 -47.33 -9.22 59.28
N GLY A 531 -48.11 -10.30 59.25
CA GLY A 531 -48.19 -11.27 60.34
C GLY A 531 -46.88 -11.99 60.63
N SER A 532 -46.05 -12.26 59.60
CA SER A 532 -44.73 -12.89 59.79
C SER A 532 -43.66 -11.92 60.30
N LEU A 533 -43.72 -10.64 59.92
CA LEU A 533 -42.80 -9.59 60.36
C LEU A 533 -43.02 -9.16 61.82
N ILE A 534 -44.27 -9.15 62.29
CA ILE A 534 -44.63 -8.82 63.68
C ILE A 534 -44.05 -9.83 64.69
N VAL A 535 -43.67 -11.03 64.24
CA VAL A 535 -43.05 -12.06 65.09
C VAL A 535 -41.57 -11.77 65.40
N GLY A 536 -40.96 -10.68 64.90
CA GLY A 536 -39.52 -10.46 65.13
C GLY A 536 -38.93 -9.04 65.14
N VAL A 537 -39.67 -7.95 64.91
CA VAL A 537 -39.05 -6.60 64.79
C VAL A 537 -39.86 -5.49 65.48
N SER A 538 -39.14 -4.56 66.13
CA SER A 538 -39.63 -3.43 66.93
C SER A 538 -39.33 -2.07 66.25
N GLU A 539 -39.70 -1.88 64.99
CA GLU A 539 -39.49 -0.59 64.30
C GLU A 539 -40.79 -0.04 63.70
N ALA A 540 -41.17 1.17 64.14
CA ALA A 540 -42.40 1.86 63.79
C ALA A 540 -42.47 2.28 62.29
N ASP A 541 -41.32 2.52 61.66
CA ASP A 541 -41.23 2.98 60.28
C ASP A 541 -41.64 1.89 59.27
N VAL A 542 -41.41 0.62 59.61
CA VAL A 542 -41.83 -0.54 58.80
C VAL A 542 -43.36 -0.65 58.82
N ALA A 543 -43.99 -0.45 59.97
CA ALA A 543 -45.44 -0.54 60.11
C ALA A 543 -46.18 0.52 59.26
N GLU A 544 -45.64 1.72 59.12
CA GLU A 544 -46.29 2.81 58.38
C GLU A 544 -46.33 2.54 56.86
N VAL A 545 -45.25 1.98 56.30
CA VAL A 545 -45.19 1.56 54.88
C VAL A 545 -46.21 0.46 54.59
N PHE A 546 -46.29 -0.57 55.43
CA PHE A 546 -47.27 -1.66 55.26
C PHE A 546 -48.72 -1.20 55.45
N LEU A 547 -48.98 -0.28 56.39
CA LEU A 547 -50.31 0.33 56.55
C LEU A 547 -50.71 1.14 55.31
N ALA A 548 -49.76 1.79 54.62
CA ALA A 548 -50.03 2.47 53.36
C ALA A 548 -50.38 1.48 52.24
N GLU A 549 -49.66 0.37 52.12
CA GLU A 549 -49.94 -0.70 51.14
C GLU A 549 -51.29 -1.37 51.40
N LEU A 550 -51.64 -1.66 52.64
CA LEU A 550 -52.96 -2.20 53.01
C LEU A 550 -54.10 -1.24 52.61
N ARG A 551 -53.96 0.06 52.90
CA ARG A 551 -54.93 1.08 52.48
C ARG A 551 -55.04 1.18 50.96
N GLN A 552 -53.94 1.00 50.24
CA GLN A 552 -53.94 0.99 48.77
C GLN A 552 -54.66 -0.25 48.22
N GLY A 553 -54.40 -1.43 48.79
CA GLY A 553 -55.09 -2.67 48.46
C GLY A 553 -56.60 -2.57 48.70
N GLU A 554 -57.01 -2.05 49.86
CA GLU A 554 -58.42 -1.80 50.20
C GLU A 554 -59.10 -0.88 49.17
N ARG A 555 -58.47 0.26 48.84
CA ARG A 555 -59.01 1.19 47.84
C ARG A 555 -59.15 0.55 46.46
N ARG A 556 -58.20 -0.31 46.06
CA ARG A 556 -58.27 -1.05 44.78
C ARG A 556 -59.47 -2.00 44.77
N ILE A 557 -59.67 -2.75 45.85
CA ILE A 557 -60.81 -3.67 46.00
C ILE A 557 -62.14 -2.91 46.00
N GLN A 558 -62.25 -1.81 46.75
CA GLN A 558 -63.45 -0.96 46.79
C GLN A 558 -63.78 -0.39 45.41
N ARG A 559 -62.80 0.17 44.69
CA ARG A 559 -63.00 0.72 43.34
C ARG A 559 -63.44 -0.35 42.33
N THR A 560 -62.82 -1.53 42.36
CA THR A 560 -63.19 -2.63 41.46
C THR A 560 -64.59 -3.15 41.79
N SER A 561 -64.94 -3.29 43.07
CA SER A 561 -66.28 -3.66 43.53
C SER A 561 -67.34 -2.66 43.09
N GLN A 562 -67.08 -1.36 43.26
CA GLN A 562 -68.00 -0.30 42.83
C GLN A 562 -68.23 -0.31 41.31
N ARG A 563 -67.16 -0.48 40.51
CA ARG A 563 -67.26 -0.62 39.05
C ARG A 563 -68.06 -1.85 38.63
N MET A 564 -67.91 -2.96 39.34
CA MET A 564 -68.74 -4.15 39.11
C MET A 564 -70.21 -3.87 39.42
N GLN A 565 -70.49 -3.15 40.51
CA GLN A 565 -71.86 -2.79 40.91
C GLN A 565 -72.52 -1.86 39.90
N GLU A 566 -71.82 -0.82 39.45
CA GLU A 566 -72.31 0.08 38.39
C GLU A 566 -72.62 -0.70 37.11
N LEU A 567 -71.75 -1.64 36.71
CA LEU A 567 -71.97 -2.48 35.53
C LEU A 567 -73.19 -3.39 35.68
N VAL A 568 -73.39 -3.99 36.85
CA VAL A 568 -74.55 -4.86 37.16
C VAL A 568 -75.85 -4.07 37.27
N GLN A 569 -75.82 -2.84 37.78
CA GLN A 569 -77.00 -1.97 37.85
C GLN A 569 -77.47 -1.49 36.47
N GLN A 570 -76.55 -1.37 35.50
CA GLN A 570 -76.86 -1.04 34.11
C GLN A 570 -77.42 -2.22 33.30
N TRP A 571 -77.52 -3.41 33.91
CA TRP A 571 -78.08 -4.58 33.25
C TRP A 571 -79.62 -4.51 33.26
N PRO A 572 -80.29 -4.61 32.10
CA PRO A 572 -81.74 -4.77 32.07
C PRO A 572 -82.15 -6.05 32.80
N THR A 573 -83.31 -6.05 33.46
CA THR A 573 -83.88 -7.23 34.13
C THR A 573 -83.83 -8.47 33.22
N PRO A 574 -83.46 -9.64 33.76
CA PRO A 574 -83.17 -10.82 32.95
C PRO A 574 -84.36 -11.20 32.07
N ARG A 575 -84.11 -11.36 30.77
CA ARG A 575 -84.97 -12.20 29.94
C ARG A 575 -84.75 -13.65 30.41
N GLY A 576 -85.81 -14.46 30.42
CA GLY A 576 -85.89 -15.74 31.14
C GLY A 576 -85.01 -16.88 30.59
N ASP A 577 -83.95 -16.58 29.87
CA ASP A 577 -83.06 -17.52 29.20
C ASP A 577 -81.85 -17.93 30.08
N ALA A 578 -81.07 -18.90 29.60
CA ALA A 578 -79.95 -19.49 30.36
C ALA A 578 -78.90 -18.45 30.81
N LEU A 579 -78.75 -17.37 30.03
CA LEU A 579 -77.93 -16.20 30.37
C LEU A 579 -78.48 -15.43 31.57
N GLY A 580 -79.79 -15.20 31.64
CA GLY A 580 -80.43 -14.53 32.78
C GLY A 580 -80.28 -15.29 34.10
N ARG A 581 -80.21 -16.63 34.06
CA ARG A 581 -79.91 -17.46 35.25
C ARG A 581 -78.44 -17.37 35.68
N ALA A 582 -77.51 -17.37 34.73
CA ALA A 582 -76.09 -17.17 35.03
C ALA A 582 -75.83 -15.76 35.59
N GLU A 583 -76.53 -14.75 35.06
CA GLU A 583 -76.51 -13.37 35.52
C GLU A 583 -77.08 -13.23 36.94
N ALA A 584 -78.24 -13.83 37.23
CA ALA A 584 -78.82 -13.84 38.57
C ALA A 584 -77.90 -14.54 39.59
N GLY A 585 -77.24 -15.63 39.20
CA GLY A 585 -76.24 -16.31 40.01
C GLY A 585 -74.99 -15.44 40.27
N LEU A 586 -74.54 -14.68 39.27
CA LEU A 586 -73.46 -13.71 39.42
C LEU A 586 -73.86 -12.53 40.31
N ARG A 587 -75.07 -12.00 40.16
CA ARG A 587 -75.61 -10.89 40.97
C ARG A 587 -75.78 -11.30 42.43
N GLY A 588 -76.41 -12.45 42.68
CA GLY A 588 -76.55 -13.00 44.03
C GLY A 588 -75.21 -13.29 44.68
N ARG A 589 -74.20 -13.75 43.92
CA ARG A 589 -72.83 -13.80 44.41
C ARG A 589 -72.32 -12.39 44.70
N VAL A 590 -72.29 -11.43 43.78
CA VAL A 590 -71.78 -10.07 44.06
C VAL A 590 -72.42 -9.46 45.32
N ASP A 591 -73.73 -9.59 45.50
CA ASP A 591 -74.45 -9.06 46.68
C ASP A 591 -74.05 -9.79 47.99
N THR A 592 -73.99 -11.12 47.97
CA THR A 592 -73.54 -11.91 49.15
C THR A 592 -72.09 -11.57 49.51
N TRP A 593 -71.24 -11.36 48.50
CA TRP A 593 -69.82 -11.07 48.68
C TRP A 593 -69.61 -9.65 49.21
N GLN A 594 -70.45 -8.69 48.80
CA GLN A 594 -70.47 -7.34 49.37
C GLN A 594 -70.79 -7.35 50.87
N GLN A 595 -71.75 -8.16 51.31
CA GLN A 595 -72.10 -8.24 52.73
C GLN A 595 -70.96 -8.83 53.58
N VAL A 596 -70.32 -9.90 53.09
CA VAL A 596 -69.18 -10.51 53.77
C VAL A 596 -67.98 -9.57 53.81
N TYR A 597 -67.72 -8.81 52.74
CA TYR A 597 -66.54 -7.95 52.69
C TYR A 597 -66.75 -6.59 53.37
N ALA A 598 -67.94 -6.01 53.29
CA ALA A 598 -68.28 -4.79 54.05
C ALA A 598 -68.19 -5.05 55.56
N SER A 599 -68.61 -6.24 56.03
CA SER A 599 -68.43 -6.64 57.42
C SER A 599 -66.97 -6.87 57.78
N GLN A 600 -66.17 -7.52 56.92
CA GLN A 600 -64.72 -7.70 57.15
C GLN A 600 -63.96 -6.37 57.20
N LEU A 601 -64.23 -5.44 56.27
CA LEU A 601 -63.63 -4.11 56.27
C LEU A 601 -64.06 -3.26 57.45
N GLN A 602 -65.34 -3.31 57.85
CA GLN A 602 -65.80 -2.62 59.06
C GLN A 602 -65.08 -3.15 60.30
N ASN A 603 -64.95 -4.48 60.43
CA ASN A 603 -64.25 -5.10 61.55
C ASN A 603 -62.77 -4.71 61.57
N LEU A 604 -62.10 -4.69 60.42
CA LEU A 604 -60.68 -4.31 60.32
C LEU A 604 -60.47 -2.81 60.59
N SER A 605 -61.36 -1.95 60.08
CA SER A 605 -61.30 -0.50 60.32
C SER A 605 -61.61 -0.10 61.76
N ARG A 606 -62.39 -0.94 62.46
CA ARG A 606 -62.69 -0.81 63.88
C ARG A 606 -61.49 -1.24 64.72
N ALA A 607 -60.91 -2.39 64.41
CA ALA A 607 -59.68 -2.90 65.02
C ALA A 607 -58.52 -1.89 64.92
N LEU A 608 -58.38 -1.20 63.79
CA LEU A 608 -57.34 -0.18 63.59
C LEU A 608 -57.63 1.16 64.29
N ARG A 609 -58.87 1.45 64.71
CA ARG A 609 -59.25 2.72 65.36
C ARG A 609 -59.34 2.64 66.88
N GLU A 610 -59.73 1.48 67.42
CA GLU A 610 -60.08 1.36 68.84
C GLU A 610 -58.88 0.92 69.72
N ASP A 611 -57.86 0.23 69.19
CA ASP A 611 -56.68 -0.17 69.96
C ASP A 611 -55.36 0.06 69.20
N GLY A 612 -54.49 0.90 69.75
CA GLY A 612 -53.12 1.14 69.27
C GLY A 612 -52.15 -0.03 69.47
N SER A 613 -52.64 -1.26 69.53
CA SER A 613 -51.85 -2.49 69.69
C SER A 613 -52.17 -3.48 68.56
N LEU A 614 -51.60 -3.22 67.39
CA LEU A 614 -51.58 -4.14 66.25
C LEU A 614 -51.14 -5.60 66.54
N PRO A 615 -50.37 -5.95 67.59
CA PRO A 615 -49.92 -7.34 67.80
C PRO A 615 -50.98 -8.34 68.29
N GLU A 616 -52.02 -7.91 69.03
CA GLU A 616 -52.98 -8.86 69.64
C GLU A 616 -54.15 -9.26 68.73
N LEU A 617 -54.43 -8.47 67.69
CA LEU A 617 -55.53 -8.72 66.75
C LEU A 617 -55.14 -9.54 65.50
N LEU A 618 -53.85 -9.89 65.37
CA LEU A 618 -53.32 -10.73 64.27
C LEU A 618 -53.02 -12.18 64.69
N ARG A 619 -53.36 -12.58 65.92
CA ARG A 619 -53.59 -13.98 66.30
C ARG A 619 -55.05 -14.33 66.09
#